data_AF-A0A8T9FZI9-F1
#
_entry.id   AF-A0A8T9FZI9-F1
#
_cell.length_a   1.000
_cell.length_b   1.000
_cell.length_c   1.000
_cell.angle_alpha   90.00
_cell.angle_beta   90.00
_cell.angle_gamma   90.00
#
_symmetry.space_group_name_H-M   'P 1'
#
loop_
_entity.id
_entity.type
_entity.pdbx_description
1 polymer ?
#
loop_
_entity_poly.entity_id
_entity_poly.type
_entity_poly.pdbx_seq_one_letter_code
_entity_poly.pdbx_strand_id
1 'polypeptide(L)'
;MTDLLSKLPLFATDREIAVAVVGKERAAMYVKVVIPMLERQGFPRIDPLHDGRPTLLVRRFYDGYLGITAGFQVAAPDGEDKLSEWKGRQQRRNERRPQLGLNARCLGALRYMVEHPDVRTSVEVPRATDFTMKELAGKGALKEGSKDPHGDRTWTVTDAGREEMARVNDWHGGRRRL
;
A
#
# COMPACT_ATOMS: atom_id res chain seq x y z
N MET A 1 23.15 -22.60 20.96
CA MET A 1 21.83 -23.17 20.61
C MET A 1 22.06 -24.43 19.80
N THR A 2 21.57 -25.57 20.27
CA THR A 2 21.66 -26.86 19.57
C THR A 2 20.68 -26.88 18.39
N ASP A 3 21.17 -26.55 17.20
CA ASP A 3 20.42 -26.69 15.96
C ASP A 3 20.14 -28.18 15.68
N LEU A 4 18.86 -28.56 15.64
CA LEU A 4 18.43 -29.95 15.36
C LEU A 4 18.65 -30.33 13.90
N LEU A 5 18.69 -29.36 12.98
CA LEU A 5 19.02 -29.61 11.56
C LEU A 5 20.49 -30.03 11.41
N SER A 6 21.39 -29.50 12.25
CA SER A 6 22.81 -29.88 12.27
C SER A 6 23.07 -31.32 12.75
N LYS A 7 22.07 -32.00 13.33
CA LYS A 7 22.16 -33.41 13.76
C LYS A 7 21.61 -34.40 12.73
N LEU A 8 21.03 -33.91 11.65
CA LEU A 8 20.49 -34.75 10.58
C LEU A 8 21.61 -35.31 9.69
N PRO A 9 21.38 -36.47 9.04
CA PRO A 9 22.28 -36.97 8.00
C PRO A 9 22.42 -35.98 6.84
N LEU A 10 23.46 -36.15 6.01
CA LEU A 10 23.70 -35.30 4.83
C LEU A 10 22.49 -35.22 3.90
N PHE A 11 21.77 -36.33 3.75
CA PHE A 11 20.48 -36.43 3.09
C PHE A 11 19.46 -36.93 4.10
N ALA A 12 18.42 -36.15 4.37
CA ALA A 12 17.39 -36.47 5.34
C ALA A 12 16.02 -36.57 4.66
N THR A 13 15.18 -37.43 5.23
CA THR A 13 13.79 -37.59 4.77
C THR A 13 12.95 -36.37 5.14
N ASP A 14 11.85 -36.17 4.41
CA ASP A 14 10.89 -35.10 4.67
C ASP A 14 10.37 -35.14 6.11
N ARG A 15 10.19 -36.34 6.67
CA ARG A 15 9.76 -36.53 8.06
C ARG A 15 10.82 -36.09 9.06
N GLU A 16 12.09 -36.41 8.84
CA GLU A 16 13.19 -36.02 9.73
C GLU A 16 13.40 -34.51 9.70
N ILE A 17 13.37 -33.90 8.51
CA ILE A 17 13.41 -32.45 8.35
C ILE A 17 12.22 -31.79 9.04
N ALA A 18 11.02 -32.32 8.85
CA ALA A 18 9.82 -31.78 9.48
C ALA A 18 9.90 -31.85 11.01
N VAL A 19 10.39 -32.94 11.58
CA VAL A 19 10.59 -33.06 13.03
C VAL A 19 11.63 -32.05 13.53
N ALA A 20 12.71 -31.82 12.79
CA ALA A 20 13.75 -30.87 13.15
C ALA A 20 13.27 -29.40 13.06
N VAL A 21 12.37 -29.08 12.12
CA VAL A 21 11.87 -27.70 11.91
C VAL A 21 10.65 -27.38 12.79
N VAL A 22 9.63 -28.24 12.79
CA VAL A 22 8.32 -27.95 13.43
C VAL A 22 7.98 -28.86 14.61
N GLY A 23 8.84 -29.83 14.94
CA GLY A 23 8.60 -30.81 15.99
C GLY A 23 7.70 -31.97 15.56
N LYS A 24 7.68 -33.03 16.39
CA LYS A 24 7.02 -34.31 16.07
C LYS A 24 5.51 -34.18 15.83
N GLU A 25 4.82 -33.34 16.59
CA GLU A 25 3.37 -33.20 16.54
C GLU A 25 2.87 -32.65 15.21
N ARG A 26 3.61 -31.71 14.62
CA ARG A 26 3.22 -31.04 13.36
C ARG A 26 3.89 -31.60 12.12
N ALA A 27 4.82 -32.54 12.29
CA ALA A 27 5.62 -33.09 11.20
C ALA A 27 4.75 -33.65 10.06
N ALA A 28 3.66 -34.36 10.37
CA ALA A 28 2.79 -34.96 9.35
C ALA A 28 2.07 -33.91 8.48
N MET A 29 1.57 -32.83 9.08
CA MET A 29 0.95 -31.72 8.34
C MET A 29 1.99 -30.98 7.49
N TYR A 30 3.16 -30.73 8.08
CA TYR A 30 4.25 -30.02 7.42
C TYR A 30 4.71 -30.75 6.15
N VAL A 31 4.91 -32.07 6.21
CA VAL A 31 5.28 -32.86 5.02
C VAL A 31 4.20 -32.82 3.94
N LYS A 32 2.92 -32.96 4.32
CA LYS A 32 1.83 -33.04 3.34
C LYS A 32 1.47 -31.71 2.69
N VAL A 33 1.53 -30.62 3.44
CA VAL A 33 0.98 -29.32 3.03
C VAL A 33 2.09 -28.31 2.77
N VAL A 34 3.05 -28.22 3.68
CA VAL A 34 4.03 -27.13 3.70
C VAL A 34 5.17 -27.41 2.72
N ILE A 35 5.71 -28.64 2.70
CA ILE A 35 6.82 -28.99 1.78
C ILE A 35 6.45 -28.73 0.31
N PRO A 36 5.29 -29.18 -0.23
CA PRO A 36 4.94 -28.89 -1.63
C PRO A 36 4.81 -27.39 -1.93
N MET A 37 4.40 -26.59 -0.94
CA MET A 37 4.34 -25.14 -1.09
C MET A 37 5.73 -24.51 -1.08
N LEU A 38 6.62 -24.95 -0.19
CA LEU A 38 8.00 -24.49 -0.12
C LEU A 38 8.80 -24.89 -1.37
N GLU A 39 8.53 -26.05 -1.97
CA GLU A 39 9.17 -26.47 -3.24
C GLU A 39 8.86 -25.49 -4.38
N ARG A 40 7.66 -24.89 -4.41
CA ARG A 40 7.31 -23.82 -5.36
C ARG A 40 8.08 -22.52 -5.09
N GLN A 41 8.57 -22.34 -3.87
CA GLN A 41 9.38 -21.20 -3.44
C GLN A 41 10.89 -21.48 -3.51
N GLY A 42 11.29 -22.62 -4.09
CA GLY A 42 12.70 -22.98 -4.27
C GLY A 42 13.28 -23.87 -3.18
N PHE A 43 12.45 -24.52 -2.37
CA PHE A 43 12.92 -25.52 -1.41
C PHE A 43 13.60 -26.70 -2.12
N PRO A 44 14.75 -27.21 -1.61
CA PRO A 44 15.50 -28.28 -2.28
C PRO A 44 14.66 -29.53 -2.47
N ARG A 45 14.62 -30.07 -3.69
CA ARG A 45 13.90 -31.32 -4.02
C ARG A 45 14.62 -32.54 -3.47
N ILE A 46 13.92 -33.67 -3.48
CA ILE A 46 14.50 -34.99 -3.16
C ILE A 46 15.57 -35.32 -4.21
N ASP A 47 16.74 -35.72 -3.73
CA ASP A 47 17.83 -36.17 -4.58
C ASP A 47 17.58 -37.62 -5.04
N PRO A 48 17.56 -37.89 -6.36
CA PRO A 48 17.26 -39.23 -6.89
C PRO A 48 18.31 -40.31 -6.54
N LEU A 49 19.52 -39.93 -6.15
CA LEU A 49 20.60 -40.87 -5.87
C LEU A 49 20.62 -41.29 -4.39
N HIS A 50 20.14 -40.43 -3.50
CA HIS A 50 20.21 -40.62 -2.05
C HIS A 50 18.84 -40.72 -1.37
N ASP A 51 17.74 -40.69 -2.12
CA ASP A 51 16.35 -40.81 -1.63
C ASP A 51 16.00 -39.86 -0.47
N GLY A 52 16.66 -38.69 -0.43
CA GLY A 52 16.52 -37.71 0.65
C GLY A 52 16.84 -36.30 0.17
N ARG A 53 16.49 -35.30 0.99
CA ARG A 53 16.82 -33.90 0.69
C ARG A 53 18.17 -33.54 1.28
N PRO A 54 19.02 -32.81 0.53
CA PRO A 54 20.31 -32.37 1.04
C PRO A 54 20.12 -31.38 2.20
N THR A 55 20.43 -31.82 3.42
CA THR A 55 20.21 -31.07 4.66
C THR A 55 20.94 -29.72 4.65
N LEU A 56 22.13 -29.65 4.05
CA LEU A 56 22.89 -28.42 3.92
C LEU A 56 22.16 -27.35 3.09
N LEU A 57 21.48 -27.75 2.01
CA LEU A 57 20.69 -26.83 1.19
C LEU A 57 19.41 -26.42 1.91
N VAL A 58 18.79 -27.33 2.66
CA VAL A 58 17.62 -27.05 3.50
C VAL A 58 17.97 -26.00 4.55
N ARG A 59 19.13 -26.13 5.20
CA ARG A 59 19.64 -25.13 6.14
C ARG A 59 19.84 -23.77 5.48
N ARG A 60 20.54 -23.73 4.34
CA ARG A 60 20.74 -22.47 3.58
C ARG A 60 19.43 -21.85 3.13
N PHE A 61 18.45 -22.66 2.72
CA PHE A 61 17.12 -22.18 2.38
C PHE A 61 16.47 -21.50 3.58
N TYR A 62 16.54 -22.10 4.76
CA TYR A 62 15.98 -21.52 5.98
C TYR A 62 16.73 -20.29 6.46
N ASP A 63 18.06 -20.25 6.29
CA ASP A 63 18.84 -19.04 6.55
C ASP A 63 18.36 -17.89 5.66
N GLY A 64 18.05 -18.15 4.39
CA GLY A 64 17.47 -17.16 3.47
C GLY A 64 16.03 -16.80 3.79
N TYR A 65 15.19 -17.80 4.06
CA TYR A 65 13.76 -17.66 4.37
C TYR A 65 13.53 -16.82 5.64
N LEU A 66 14.39 -16.98 6.65
CA LEU A 66 14.36 -16.22 7.89
C LEU A 66 15.14 -14.89 7.80
N GLY A 67 15.79 -14.60 6.67
CA GLY A 67 16.60 -13.39 6.48
C GLY A 67 17.96 -13.38 7.19
N ILE A 68 18.43 -14.54 7.68
CA ILE A 68 19.72 -14.72 8.37
C ILE A 68 20.91 -14.52 7.41
N THR A 69 20.79 -14.95 6.14
CA THR A 69 21.85 -14.80 5.12
C THR A 69 21.90 -13.42 4.46
N ALA A 70 20.95 -12.53 4.71
CA ALA A 70 21.01 -11.12 4.29
C ALA A 70 21.99 -10.27 5.14
N GLY A 71 22.85 -10.94 5.92
CA GLY A 71 23.53 -10.34 7.05
C GLY A 71 22.56 -10.21 8.20
N PHE A 72 22.95 -10.72 9.37
CA PHE A 72 22.34 -10.28 10.61
C PHE A 72 22.46 -8.75 10.72
N GLN A 73 21.46 -8.03 10.23
CA GLN A 73 20.88 -6.99 11.07
C GLN A 73 20.12 -7.75 12.16
N VAL A 74 20.85 -8.31 13.15
CA VAL A 74 20.38 -8.12 14.52
C VAL A 74 20.43 -6.62 14.67
N ALA A 75 19.38 -5.93 14.23
CA ALA A 75 19.11 -4.64 14.78
C ALA A 75 18.85 -4.97 16.26
N ALA A 76 19.89 -4.85 17.09
CA ALA A 76 19.68 -4.19 18.36
C ALA A 76 18.82 -2.98 17.99
N PRO A 77 17.61 -2.81 18.57
CA PRO A 77 16.68 -1.79 18.11
C PRO A 77 17.47 -0.51 17.87
N ASP A 78 17.55 -0.13 16.59
CA ASP A 78 18.38 0.99 16.17
C ASP A 78 17.86 2.19 16.98
N GLY A 79 18.76 2.82 17.73
CA GLY A 79 18.47 3.48 19.01
C GLY A 79 17.18 4.30 19.08
N GLU A 80 16.58 4.32 20.27
CA GLU A 80 15.36 5.06 20.64
C GLU A 80 14.25 5.00 19.58
N ASP A 81 13.25 4.12 19.79
CA ASP A 81 12.06 4.02 18.95
C ASP A 81 11.50 5.41 18.59
N LYS A 82 11.78 5.86 17.36
CA LYS A 82 11.31 7.14 16.83
C LYS A 82 9.84 7.06 16.41
N LEU A 83 9.00 6.58 17.32
CA LEU A 83 7.55 6.55 17.22
C LEU A 83 7.00 7.95 16.89
N SER A 84 7.66 9.00 17.38
CA SER A 84 7.42 10.40 17.07
C SER A 84 7.64 10.74 15.58
N GLU A 85 8.69 10.22 14.93
CA GLU A 85 8.92 10.42 13.49
C GLU A 85 7.89 9.67 12.64
N TRP A 86 7.51 8.45 13.04
CA TRP A 86 6.48 7.66 12.34
C TRP A 86 5.10 8.33 12.44
N LYS A 87 4.69 8.76 13.64
CA LYS A 87 3.47 9.55 13.86
C LYS A 87 3.51 10.86 13.08
N GLY A 88 4.65 11.56 13.04
CA GLY A 88 4.84 12.79 12.27
C GLY A 88 4.69 12.57 10.76
N ARG A 89 5.24 11.49 10.20
CA ARG A 89 5.07 11.15 8.78
C ARG A 89 3.61 10.79 8.45
N GLN A 90 2.94 10.05 9.32
CA GLN A 90 1.53 9.68 9.14
C GLN A 90 0.61 10.91 9.26
N GLN A 91 0.87 11.80 10.22
CA GLN A 91 0.14 13.05 10.39
C GLN A 91 0.30 13.94 9.16
N ARG A 92 1.53 14.15 8.66
CA ARG A 92 1.79 14.89 7.42
C ARG A 92 1.06 14.29 6.22
N ARG A 93 0.97 12.96 6.14
CA ARG A 93 0.21 12.26 5.09
C ARG A 93 -1.30 12.50 5.22
N ASN A 94 -1.84 12.50 6.45
CA ASN A 94 -3.25 12.76 6.70
C ASN A 94 -3.64 14.21 6.41
N GLU A 95 -2.78 15.18 6.78
CA GLU A 95 -2.99 16.61 6.49
C GLU A 95 -3.09 16.89 4.99
N ARG A 96 -2.37 16.13 4.17
CA ARG A 96 -2.31 16.27 2.70
C ARG A 96 -3.41 15.50 1.97
N ARG A 97 -4.23 14.72 2.67
CA ARG A 97 -5.31 13.95 2.04
C ARG A 97 -6.44 14.90 1.62
N PRO A 98 -7.11 14.67 0.47
CA PRO A 98 -8.33 15.39 0.11
C PRO A 98 -9.37 15.30 1.25
N GLN A 99 -9.87 16.44 1.71
CA GLN A 99 -10.71 16.55 2.91
C GLN A 99 -12.20 16.73 2.58
N LEU A 100 -12.53 17.27 1.40
CA LEU A 100 -13.91 17.59 1.03
C LEU A 100 -14.69 16.36 0.51
N GLY A 101 -14.01 15.22 0.33
CA GLY A 101 -14.65 13.96 -0.06
C GLY A 101 -15.35 14.04 -1.43
N LEU A 102 -14.80 14.84 -2.33
CA LEU A 102 -15.39 15.10 -3.65
C LEU A 102 -15.28 13.87 -4.56
N ASN A 103 -16.36 13.60 -5.29
CA ASN A 103 -16.35 12.57 -6.33
C ASN A 103 -15.53 13.02 -7.55
N ALA A 104 -15.18 12.09 -8.45
CA ALA A 104 -14.33 12.38 -9.61
C ALA A 104 -14.90 13.47 -10.54
N ARG A 105 -16.23 13.56 -10.68
CA ARG A 105 -16.90 14.60 -11.50
C ARG A 105 -16.76 15.97 -10.86
N CYS A 106 -16.99 16.08 -9.55
CA CYS A 106 -16.81 17.31 -8.78
C CYS A 106 -15.35 17.76 -8.79
N LEU A 107 -14.40 16.83 -8.64
CA LEU A 107 -12.97 17.13 -8.74
C LEU A 107 -12.57 17.65 -10.13
N GLY A 108 -13.12 17.07 -11.20
CA GLY A 108 -12.90 17.53 -12.56
C GLY A 108 -13.42 18.95 -12.78
N ALA A 109 -14.66 19.22 -12.34
CA ALA A 109 -15.27 20.55 -12.43
C ALA A 109 -14.50 21.60 -11.60
N LEU A 110 -14.14 21.27 -10.36
CA LEU A 110 -13.37 22.16 -9.48
C LEU A 110 -11.99 22.45 -10.04
N ARG A 111 -11.29 21.45 -10.58
CA ARG A 111 -10.01 21.63 -11.26
C ARG A 111 -10.14 22.62 -12.42
N TYR A 112 -11.14 22.43 -13.27
CA TYR A 112 -11.36 23.30 -14.42
C TYR A 112 -11.61 24.74 -13.98
N MET A 113 -12.44 24.98 -12.97
CA MET A 113 -12.70 26.33 -12.45
C MET A 113 -11.50 26.97 -11.73
N VAL A 114 -10.56 26.18 -11.20
CA VAL A 114 -9.30 26.70 -10.64
C VAL A 114 -8.31 27.07 -11.76
N GLU A 115 -8.27 26.29 -12.84
CA GLU A 115 -7.44 26.56 -14.02
C GLU A 115 -8.01 27.70 -14.89
N HIS A 116 -9.33 27.90 -14.86
CA HIS A 116 -10.09 28.92 -15.59
C HIS A 116 -10.92 29.79 -14.63
N PRO A 117 -10.30 30.77 -13.93
CA PRO A 117 -10.97 31.58 -12.90
C PRO A 117 -12.00 32.57 -13.46
N ASP A 118 -12.00 32.77 -14.77
CA ASP A 118 -12.98 33.53 -15.55
C ASP A 118 -14.32 32.79 -15.70
N VAL A 119 -14.29 31.45 -15.67
CA VAL A 119 -15.49 30.62 -15.80
C VAL A 119 -16.30 30.61 -14.51
N ARG A 120 -17.55 31.08 -14.62
CA ARG A 120 -18.44 31.26 -13.45
C ARG A 120 -19.76 30.53 -13.58
N THR A 121 -20.14 30.06 -14.75
CA THR A 121 -21.43 29.39 -14.96
C THR A 121 -21.25 27.89 -15.13
N SER A 122 -22.30 27.11 -14.83
CA SER A 122 -22.25 25.65 -14.97
C SER A 122 -22.16 25.19 -16.44
N VAL A 123 -22.64 26.02 -17.38
CA VAL A 123 -22.68 25.73 -18.82
C VAL A 123 -21.28 25.74 -19.44
N GLU A 124 -20.40 26.58 -18.93
CA GLU A 124 -19.03 26.75 -19.41
C GLU A 124 -18.07 25.65 -18.90
N VAL A 125 -18.46 24.92 -17.84
CA VAL A 125 -17.61 23.90 -17.22
C VAL A 125 -17.86 22.52 -17.84
N PRO A 126 -16.85 21.89 -18.46
CA PRO A 126 -17.01 20.61 -19.14
C PRO A 126 -17.58 19.52 -18.22
N ARG A 127 -18.66 18.87 -18.66
CA ARG A 127 -19.30 17.74 -17.95
C ARG A 127 -19.81 18.08 -16.54
N ALA A 128 -19.86 19.37 -16.18
CA ALA A 128 -20.52 19.82 -14.97
C ALA A 128 -21.97 20.13 -15.27
N THR A 129 -22.84 19.78 -14.32
CA THR A 129 -24.24 20.17 -14.33
C THR A 129 -24.50 21.13 -13.17
N ASP A 130 -25.63 21.83 -13.17
CA ASP A 130 -26.04 22.66 -12.03
C ASP A 130 -26.09 21.85 -10.71
N PHE A 131 -26.43 20.57 -10.79
CA PHE A 131 -26.34 19.64 -9.67
C PHE A 131 -24.91 19.47 -9.15
N THR A 132 -23.92 19.36 -10.06
CA THR A 132 -22.50 19.25 -9.70
C THR A 132 -22.02 20.52 -8.99
N MET A 133 -22.47 21.70 -9.44
CA MET A 133 -22.12 22.97 -8.79
C MET A 133 -22.74 23.11 -7.39
N LYS A 134 -23.99 22.68 -7.23
CA LYS A 134 -24.64 22.62 -5.90
C LYS A 134 -23.96 21.64 -4.95
N GLU A 135 -23.51 20.48 -5.46
CA GLU A 135 -22.76 19.51 -4.66
C GLU A 135 -21.43 20.11 -4.18
N LEU A 136 -20.70 20.78 -5.08
CA LEU A 136 -19.47 21.50 -4.72
C LEU A 136 -19.71 22.64 -3.72
N ALA A 137 -20.80 23.39 -3.86
CA ALA A 137 -21.17 24.43 -2.91
C ALA A 137 -21.58 23.86 -1.55
N GLY A 138 -22.31 22.75 -1.53
CA GLY A 138 -22.67 22.02 -0.30
C GLY A 138 -21.45 21.45 0.44
N LYS A 139 -20.35 21.21 -0.27
CA LYS A 139 -19.05 20.82 0.30
C LYS A 139 -18.16 22.03 0.62
N GLY A 140 -18.62 23.25 0.41
CA GLY A 140 -17.88 24.48 0.69
C GLY A 140 -16.77 24.82 -0.33
N ALA A 141 -16.64 24.07 -1.42
CA ALA A 141 -15.64 24.31 -2.46
C ALA A 141 -16.01 25.49 -3.37
N LEU A 142 -17.30 25.78 -3.50
CA LEU A 142 -17.84 26.90 -4.26
C LEU A 142 -18.75 27.77 -3.39
N LYS A 143 -18.84 29.05 -3.75
CA LYS A 143 -19.84 29.99 -3.23
C LYS A 143 -20.79 30.38 -4.37
N GLU A 144 -22.08 30.25 -4.12
CA GLU A 144 -23.11 30.72 -5.05
C GLU A 144 -23.12 32.24 -5.09
N GLY A 145 -23.04 32.79 -6.30
CA GLY A 145 -23.14 34.22 -6.58
C GLY A 145 -24.52 34.61 -7.10
N SER A 146 -24.64 35.87 -7.54
CA SER A 146 -25.85 36.35 -8.20
C SER A 146 -26.05 35.69 -9.56
N LYS A 147 -27.29 35.69 -10.05
CA LYS A 147 -27.54 35.29 -11.44
C LYS A 147 -26.86 36.25 -12.40
N ASP A 148 -26.32 35.72 -13.49
CA ASP A 148 -25.76 36.52 -14.57
C ASP A 148 -26.90 37.20 -15.38
N PRO A 149 -26.57 38.07 -16.35
CA PRO A 149 -27.57 38.70 -17.22
C PRO A 149 -28.40 37.71 -18.05
N HIS A 150 -27.94 36.47 -18.21
CA HIS A 150 -28.63 35.39 -18.92
C HIS A 150 -29.55 34.56 -18.00
N GLY A 151 -29.53 34.82 -16.70
CA GLY A 151 -30.33 34.15 -15.68
C GLY A 151 -29.68 32.90 -15.07
N ASP A 152 -28.45 32.58 -15.48
CA ASP A 152 -27.68 31.43 -14.98
C ASP A 152 -27.01 31.75 -13.64
N ARG A 153 -26.94 30.73 -12.78
CA ARG A 153 -26.29 30.86 -11.47
C ARG A 153 -24.79 30.97 -11.66
N THR A 154 -24.19 31.98 -11.05
CA THR A 154 -22.74 32.11 -11.01
C THR A 154 -22.16 31.44 -9.77
N TRP A 155 -20.95 30.91 -9.91
CA TRP A 155 -20.23 30.19 -8.87
C TRP A 155 -18.81 30.73 -8.79
N THR A 156 -18.33 30.93 -7.56
CA THR A 156 -16.95 31.38 -7.34
C THR A 156 -16.22 30.36 -6.48
N VAL A 157 -15.00 29.98 -6.88
CA VAL A 157 -14.18 29.04 -6.10
C VAL A 157 -13.74 29.71 -4.81
N THR A 158 -14.04 29.05 -3.69
CA THR A 158 -13.64 29.49 -2.34
C THR A 158 -12.17 29.18 -2.09
N ASP A 159 -11.60 29.75 -1.03
CA ASP A 159 -10.26 29.37 -0.60
C ASP A 159 -10.18 27.89 -0.24
N ALA A 160 -11.22 27.34 0.39
CA ALA A 160 -11.32 25.91 0.68
C ALA A 160 -11.30 25.04 -0.59
N GLY A 161 -11.96 25.48 -1.67
CA GLY A 161 -11.91 24.79 -2.96
C GLY A 161 -10.52 24.82 -3.61
N ARG A 162 -9.82 25.95 -3.54
CA ARG A 162 -8.43 26.08 -4.03
C ARG A 162 -7.47 25.21 -3.23
N GLU A 163 -7.58 25.23 -1.90
CA GLU A 163 -6.77 24.40 -1.01
C GLU A 163 -7.01 22.91 -1.24
N GLU A 164 -8.27 22.50 -1.44
CA GLU A 164 -8.59 21.11 -1.76
C GLU A 164 -7.91 20.66 -3.06
N MET A 165 -7.90 21.51 -4.09
CA MET A 165 -7.19 21.21 -5.34
C MET A 165 -5.67 21.13 -5.16
N ALA A 166 -5.10 21.97 -4.31
CA ALA A 166 -3.68 21.88 -3.95
C ALA A 166 -3.36 20.53 -3.27
N ARG A 167 -4.19 20.08 -2.32
CA ARG A 167 -4.05 18.77 -1.66
C ARG A 167 -4.17 17.61 -2.65
N VAL A 168 -5.17 17.65 -3.54
CA VAL A 168 -5.38 16.61 -4.56
C VAL A 168 -4.17 16.52 -5.51
N ASN A 169 -3.60 17.64 -5.93
CA ASN A 169 -2.43 17.66 -6.80
C ASN A 169 -1.16 17.12 -6.12
N ASP A 170 -0.92 17.47 -4.85
CA ASP A 170 0.19 16.92 -4.05
C ASP A 170 0.01 15.40 -3.83
N TRP A 171 -1.20 14.97 -3.48
CA TRP A 171 -1.52 13.56 -3.20
C TRP A 171 -1.29 12.64 -4.40
N HIS A 172 -1.64 13.08 -5.61
CA HIS A 172 -1.43 12.31 -6.84
C HIS A 172 -0.04 12.54 -7.48
N GLY A 173 0.87 13.22 -6.79
CA GLY A 173 2.26 13.39 -7.20
C GLY A 173 2.42 14.21 -8.47
N GLY A 174 1.58 15.23 -8.66
CA GLY A 174 1.63 16.13 -9.83
C GLY A 174 1.33 15.46 -11.17
N ARG A 175 0.96 14.17 -11.21
CA ARG A 175 0.57 13.50 -12.45
C ARG A 175 -0.92 13.71 -12.69
N ARG A 176 -1.26 14.24 -13.88
CA ARG A 176 -2.61 14.23 -14.46
C ARG A 176 -3.07 12.77 -14.61
N ARG A 177 -3.63 12.18 -13.56
CA ARG A 177 -4.40 10.94 -13.68
C ARG A 177 -5.87 11.31 -13.52
N LEU A 178 -6.51 11.43 -14.68
CA LEU A 178 -7.96 11.47 -14.90
C LEU A 178 -8.49 10.03 -14.86
#